data_AF-A0A448MKR1-F1
#
_entry.id   AF-A0A448MKR1-F1
#
_cell.length_a   1.000
_cell.length_b   1.000
_cell.length_c   1.000
_cell.angle_alpha   90.00
_cell.angle_beta   90.00
_cell.angle_gamma   90.00
#
_symmetry.space_group_name_H-M   'P 1'
#
loop_
_entity.id
_entity.type
_entity.pdbx_description
1 polymer ?
#
loop_
_entity_poly.entity_id
_entity_poly.type
_entity_poly.pdbx_seq_one_letter_code
_entity_poly.pdbx_strand_id
1 'polypeptide(L)'
;MAEVQIFGAAEYAMRIWLDPQKMAGQNLSASQVMSALSANNIQTAAGSDNGYYVSYRNKVETTTKSVEQLGNLIVASNGDDLVRLRDIATVELNKESDNSRATANGADSVVLGINPTSSANPLTVAEKIRPLYESIKKQLPDSMESDILYDRTIAINSSINEVVKTIVEATVIVLVVI
;
A
#
# COMPACT_ATOMS: atom_id res chain seq x y z
N MET A 1 -18.10 -4.55 -9.37
CA MET A 1 -17.47 -3.79 -8.27
C MET A 1 -16.25 -3.11 -8.86
N ALA A 2 -16.13 -1.78 -8.76
CA ALA A 2 -15.00 -1.04 -9.33
C ALA A 2 -13.69 -1.54 -8.72
N GLU A 3 -12.64 -1.59 -9.54
CA GLU A 3 -11.30 -1.97 -9.10
C GLU A 3 -10.57 -0.70 -8.61
N VAL A 4 -9.96 -0.79 -7.42
CA VAL A 4 -9.12 0.28 -6.88
C VAL A 4 -7.67 -0.19 -6.94
N GLN A 5 -6.87 0.52 -7.72
CA GLN A 5 -5.45 0.29 -7.84
C GLN A 5 -4.69 1.35 -7.03
N ILE A 6 -3.74 0.90 -6.23
CA ILE A 6 -2.95 1.77 -5.36
C ILE A 6 -1.54 1.84 -5.93
N PHE A 7 -1.05 3.05 -6.19
CA PHE A 7 0.29 3.30 -6.71
C PHE A 7 1.09 4.13 -5.71
N GLY A 8 2.38 3.81 -5.54
CA GLY A 8 3.27 4.53 -4.63
C GLY A 8 2.95 4.34 -3.14
N ALA A 9 1.96 3.50 -2.80
CA ALA A 9 1.91 2.94 -1.46
C ALA A 9 3.12 2.03 -1.31
N ALA A 10 4.07 2.47 -0.50
CA ALA A 10 5.09 1.56 -0.03
C ALA A 10 4.38 0.53 0.85
N GLU A 11 4.20 -0.69 0.35
CA GLU A 11 3.86 -1.82 1.20
C GLU A 11 4.96 -1.87 2.28
N TYR A 12 4.59 -1.84 3.56
CA TYR A 12 5.57 -1.94 4.63
C TYR A 12 5.83 -3.42 4.90
N ALA A 13 7.11 -3.80 4.92
CA ALA A 13 7.54 -5.14 5.30
C ALA A 13 8.36 -5.05 6.58
N MET A 14 8.20 -6.04 7.45
CA MET A 14 9.11 -6.22 8.58
C MET A 14 10.42 -6.80 8.05
N ARG A 15 11.53 -6.07 8.28
CA ARG A 15 12.89 -6.51 7.97
C ARG A 15 13.59 -6.93 9.24
N ILE A 16 14.29 -8.07 9.17
CA ILE A 16 15.06 -8.64 10.27
C ILE A 16 16.53 -8.63 9.85
N TRP A 17 17.33 -7.80 10.50
CA TRP A 17 18.76 -7.69 10.29
C TRP A 17 19.49 -8.53 11.33
N LEU A 18 19.96 -9.71 10.94
CA LEU A 18 20.72 -10.59 11.81
C LEU A 18 22.11 -10.00 12.09
N ASP A 19 22.53 -9.99 13.36
CA ASP A 19 23.85 -9.54 13.80
C ASP A 19 24.78 -10.76 13.96
N PRO A 20 25.76 -10.96 13.06
CA PRO A 20 26.62 -12.13 13.10
C PRO A 20 27.47 -12.22 14.38
N GLN A 21 27.83 -11.09 14.98
CA GLN A 21 28.65 -11.07 16.20
C GLN A 21 27.82 -11.52 17.41
N LYS A 22 26.60 -11.01 17.54
CA LYS A 22 25.68 -11.41 18.62
C LYS A 22 25.24 -12.87 18.48
N MET A 23 24.99 -13.31 17.26
CA MET A 23 24.70 -14.71 16.97
C MET A 23 25.86 -15.64 17.34
N ALA A 24 27.09 -15.26 16.99
CA ALA A 24 28.28 -16.02 17.37
C ALA A 24 28.44 -16.10 18.89
N GLY A 25 28.15 -15.02 19.62
CA GLY A 25 28.13 -15.00 21.09
C GLY A 25 27.10 -15.93 21.73
N GLN A 26 26.02 -16.26 21.02
CA GLN A 26 24.97 -17.20 21.45
C GLN A 26 25.11 -18.60 20.82
N ASN A 27 26.18 -18.84 20.04
CA ASN A 27 26.43 -20.06 19.28
C ASN A 27 25.28 -20.43 18.32
N LEU A 28 24.68 -19.43 17.68
CA LEU A 28 23.54 -19.59 16.76
C LEU A 28 23.96 -19.41 15.30
N SER A 29 23.47 -20.29 14.43
CA SER A 29 23.60 -20.16 12.98
C SER A 29 22.40 -19.44 12.36
N ALA A 30 22.59 -18.84 11.19
CA ALA A 30 21.48 -18.20 10.46
C ALA A 30 20.37 -19.21 10.11
N SER A 31 20.74 -20.46 9.80
CA SER A 31 19.77 -21.52 9.49
C SER A 31 18.90 -21.92 10.70
N GLN A 32 19.45 -21.89 11.91
CA GLN A 32 18.69 -22.11 13.14
C GLN A 32 17.66 -21.00 13.37
N VAL A 33 18.08 -19.74 13.21
CA VAL A 33 17.19 -18.57 13.36
C VAL A 33 16.06 -18.61 12.32
N MET A 34 16.37 -18.93 11.07
CA MET A 34 15.36 -19.12 10.02
C MET A 34 14.35 -20.23 10.35
N SER A 35 14.84 -21.35 10.90
CA SER A 35 13.98 -22.48 11.27
C SER A 35 13.04 -22.10 12.40
N ALA A 36 13.53 -21.36 13.41
CA ALA A 36 12.70 -20.86 14.51
C ALA A 36 11.63 -19.85 14.03
N LEU A 37 11.98 -18.95 13.12
CA LEU A 37 11.03 -18.01 12.51
C LEU A 37 9.95 -18.74 11.69
N SER A 38 10.33 -19.76 10.93
CA SER A 38 9.41 -20.57 10.13
C SER A 38 8.48 -21.43 11.01
N ALA A 39 9.01 -22.01 12.09
CA ALA A 39 8.25 -22.84 13.03
C ALA A 39 7.19 -22.05 13.82
N ASN A 40 7.44 -20.75 14.07
CA ASN A 40 6.46 -19.85 14.68
C ASN A 40 5.40 -19.32 13.69
N ASN A 41 5.25 -19.97 12.53
CA ASN A 41 4.19 -19.75 11.55
C ASN A 41 4.13 -18.31 11.00
N ILE A 42 5.30 -17.71 10.80
CA ILE A 42 5.43 -16.55 9.93
C ILE A 42 5.41 -17.07 8.49
N GLN A 43 4.28 -16.85 7.80
CA GLN A 43 4.07 -17.27 6.42
C GLN A 43 4.98 -16.44 5.50
N THR A 44 6.24 -16.86 5.39
CA THR A 44 7.32 -16.10 4.74
C THR A 44 7.37 -16.52 3.28
N ALA A 45 7.05 -15.61 2.35
CA ALA A 45 7.36 -15.81 0.94
C ALA A 45 8.89 -15.72 0.78
N ALA A 46 9.52 -16.82 0.37
CA ALA A 46 10.96 -16.85 0.07
C ALA A 46 11.30 -15.83 -1.04
N GLY A 47 12.27 -14.94 -0.81
CA GLY A 47 12.64 -13.95 -1.83
C GLY A 47 13.94 -13.15 -1.60
N SER A 48 14.94 -13.50 -2.41
CA SER A 48 16.21 -12.83 -2.80
C SER A 48 17.34 -12.69 -1.77
N ASP A 49 18.34 -13.57 -1.92
CA ASP A 49 19.71 -13.44 -1.46
C ASP A 49 20.43 -12.33 -2.24
N ASN A 50 21.03 -11.38 -1.53
CA ASN A 50 22.08 -10.53 -2.07
C ASN A 50 23.15 -10.40 -0.98
N GLY A 51 24.38 -10.73 -1.34
CA GLY A 51 25.43 -11.10 -0.39
C GLY A 51 25.72 -10.08 0.71
N TYR A 52 26.22 -10.62 1.81
CA TYR A 52 26.58 -9.96 3.08
C TYR A 52 25.44 -9.49 4.00
N TYR A 53 24.21 -9.31 3.50
CA TYR A 53 23.06 -8.98 4.34
C TYR A 53 21.82 -9.76 3.90
N VAL A 54 21.32 -10.64 4.76
CA VAL A 54 20.08 -11.38 4.44
C VAL A 54 18.88 -10.48 4.72
N SER A 55 18.30 -9.89 3.67
CA SER A 55 17.06 -9.12 3.77
C SER A 55 15.85 -10.05 3.67
N TYR A 56 15.17 -10.29 4.78
CA TYR A 56 13.93 -11.08 4.81
C TYR A 56 12.69 -10.20 4.59
N ARG A 57 11.81 -10.64 3.69
CA ARG A 57 10.58 -9.94 3.30
C ARG A 57 9.39 -10.71 3.86
N ASN A 58 8.67 -10.11 4.81
CA ASN A 58 7.46 -10.69 5.38
C ASN A 58 6.24 -9.84 4.99
N LYS A 59 5.27 -10.45 4.31
CA LYS A 59 3.98 -9.84 3.99
C LYS A 59 3.13 -9.87 5.26
N VAL A 60 2.81 -8.70 5.80
CA VAL A 60 2.18 -8.51 7.13
C VAL A 60 0.70 -8.92 7.10
N GLU A 61 0.40 -10.21 6.87
CA GLU A 61 -0.96 -10.76 6.97
C GLU A 61 -1.14 -11.76 8.11
N THR A 62 -0.07 -12.19 8.81
CA THR A 62 -0.21 -13.16 9.92
C THR A 62 0.39 -12.70 11.26
N THR A 63 -0.52 -12.47 12.21
CA THR A 63 -0.42 -12.59 13.68
C THR A 63 0.64 -11.87 14.51
N THR A 64 1.66 -11.22 13.93
CA THR A 64 2.62 -10.40 14.70
C THR A 64 2.47 -8.94 14.30
N LYS A 65 1.70 -8.18 15.10
CA LYS A 65 1.20 -6.86 14.73
C LYS A 65 2.19 -5.72 15.00
N SER A 66 3.34 -5.99 15.62
CA SER A 66 4.31 -4.95 15.96
C SER A 66 5.76 -5.45 15.96
N VAL A 67 6.68 -4.50 15.76
CA VAL A 67 8.14 -4.72 15.81
C VAL A 67 8.55 -5.31 17.15
N GLU A 68 7.93 -4.86 18.25
CA GLU A 68 8.21 -5.34 19.60
C GLU A 68 7.81 -6.81 19.78
N GLN A 69 6.66 -7.21 19.23
CA GLN A 69 6.19 -8.58 19.33
C GLN A 69 7.11 -9.54 18.57
N LEU A 70 7.60 -9.13 17.40
CA LEU A 70 8.57 -9.90 16.62
C LEU A 70 9.94 -9.96 17.32
N GLY A 71 10.40 -8.85 17.90
CA GLY A 71 11.65 -8.80 18.67
C GLY A 71 11.64 -9.69 19.92
N ASN A 72 10.46 -9.93 20.52
CA ASN A 72 10.32 -10.78 21.70
C ASN A 72 10.22 -12.29 21.38
N LEU A 73 10.20 -12.66 20.11
CA LEU A 73 10.13 -14.06 19.67
C LEU A 73 11.37 -14.84 20.13
N ILE A 74 11.15 -16.00 20.73
CA ILE A 74 12.22 -16.88 21.21
C ILE A 74 12.78 -17.63 20.00
N VAL A 75 14.08 -17.48 19.76
CA VAL A 75 14.79 -18.10 18.63
C VAL A 75 15.64 -19.31 19.06
N ALA A 76 16.06 -19.35 20.32
CA ALA A 76 16.79 -20.47 20.90
C ALA A 76 16.65 -20.52 22.42
N SER A 77 16.89 -21.70 23.00
CA SER A 77 16.93 -21.94 24.44
C SER A 77 18.23 -22.68 24.76
N ASN A 78 19.12 -22.05 25.52
CA ASN A 78 20.38 -22.63 25.97
C ASN A 78 20.26 -22.98 27.47
N GLY A 79 19.55 -24.06 27.78
CA GLY A 79 19.19 -24.40 29.17
C GLY A 79 18.15 -23.42 29.71
N ASP A 80 18.46 -22.73 30.80
CA ASP A 80 17.59 -21.73 31.44
C ASP A 80 17.59 -20.37 30.73
N ASP A 81 18.54 -20.13 29.83
CA ASP A 81 18.66 -18.87 29.10
C ASP A 81 17.87 -18.90 27.78
N LEU A 82 16.88 -18.01 27.69
CA LEU A 82 16.05 -17.81 26.50
C LEU A 82 16.64 -16.69 25.64
N VAL A 83 17.03 -17.02 24.41
CA VAL A 83 17.51 -16.05 23.43
C VAL A 83 16.33 -15.56 22.60
N ARG A 84 16.10 -14.25 22.60
CA ARG A 84 15.05 -13.60 21.79
C ARG A 84 15.64 -13.02 20.52
N LEU A 85 14.79 -12.81 19.52
CA LEU A 85 15.19 -12.24 18.23
C LEU A 85 15.89 -10.88 18.41
N ARG A 86 15.39 -10.01 19.31
CA ARG A 86 16.00 -8.71 19.63
C ARG A 86 17.42 -8.80 20.18
N ASP A 87 17.80 -9.94 20.75
CA ASP A 87 19.12 -10.15 21.35
C ASP A 87 20.17 -10.46 20.27
N ILE A 88 19.75 -10.89 19.09
CA ILE A 88 20.62 -11.30 17.98
C ILE A 88 20.31 -10.62 16.64
N ALA A 89 19.28 -9.79 16.57
CA ALA A 89 18.83 -9.14 15.36
C ALA A 89 18.16 -7.78 15.63
N THR A 90 18.22 -6.89 14.65
CA THR A 90 17.45 -5.65 14.64
C THR A 90 16.21 -5.83 13.77
N VAL A 91 15.03 -5.61 14.35
CA VAL A 91 13.76 -5.66 13.62
C VAL A 91 13.32 -4.24 13.33
N GLU A 92 13.05 -3.94 12.06
CA GLU A 92 12.51 -2.65 11.64
C GLU A 92 11.32 -2.83 10.72
N LEU A 93 10.36 -1.91 10.81
CA LEU A 93 9.29 -1.79 9.83
C LEU A 93 9.77 -0.80 8.76
N ASN A 94 10.04 -1.28 7.56
CA ASN A 94 10.55 -0.47 6.47
C ASN A 94 9.75 -0.72 5.20
N LYS A 95 9.91 0.14 4.19
CA LYS A 95 9.30 -0.06 2.88
C LYS A 95 9.75 -1.40 2.31
N GLU A 96 8.80 -2.18 1.82
CA GLU A 96 9.04 -3.48 1.23
C GLU A 96 9.98 -3.32 0.04
N SER A 97 9.69 -2.38 -0.87
CA SER A 97 10.53 -2.07 -2.02
C SER A 97 10.52 -0.57 -2.31
N ASP A 98 11.69 0.00 -2.62
CA ASP A 98 11.80 1.35 -3.18
C ASP A 98 11.68 1.37 -4.71
N ASN A 99 11.43 0.22 -5.34
CA ASN A 99 11.34 0.12 -6.81
C ASN A 99 10.12 0.82 -7.41
N SER A 100 9.16 1.25 -6.58
CA SER A 100 7.96 1.95 -7.01
C SER A 100 7.75 3.18 -6.15
N ARG A 101 7.86 4.36 -6.78
CA ARG A 101 7.57 5.66 -6.20
C ARG A 101 6.51 6.31 -7.07
N ALA A 102 5.40 6.74 -6.49
CA ALA A 102 4.46 7.61 -7.19
C ALA A 102 4.68 9.05 -6.68
N THR A 103 4.68 9.98 -7.63
CA THR A 103 4.78 11.40 -7.36
C THR A 103 3.56 12.09 -7.95
N ALA A 104 2.93 12.98 -7.20
CA ALA A 104 1.88 13.85 -7.68
C ALA A 104 2.33 15.30 -7.47
N ASN A 105 2.21 16.13 -8.51
CA ASN A 105 2.59 17.56 -8.45
C ASN A 105 4.01 17.82 -7.91
N GLY A 106 4.95 16.89 -8.17
CA GLY A 106 6.35 17.01 -7.73
C GLY A 106 6.63 16.57 -6.28
N ALA A 107 5.62 16.12 -5.55
CA ALA A 107 5.75 15.58 -4.19
C ALA A 107 5.52 14.06 -4.18
N ASP A 108 6.05 13.38 -3.16
CA ASP A 108 5.77 11.96 -2.93
C ASP A 108 4.32 11.76 -2.53
N SER A 109 3.63 10.86 -3.21
CA SER A 109 2.19 10.72 -3.05
C SER A 109 1.76 9.28 -3.25
N VAL A 110 0.66 8.91 -2.58
CA VAL A 110 -0.05 7.68 -2.87
C VAL A 110 -1.16 8.02 -3.85
N VAL A 111 -1.14 7.39 -5.02
CA VAL A 111 -2.13 7.63 -6.06
C VAL A 111 -3.12 6.48 -6.08
N LEU A 112 -4.40 6.81 -5.96
CA LEU A 112 -5.50 5.85 -6.03
C LEU A 112 -6.15 5.95 -7.41
N GLY A 113 -5.98 4.91 -8.23
CA GLY A 113 -6.67 4.76 -9.51
C GLY A 113 -7.99 4.02 -9.31
N ILE A 114 -9.11 4.69 -9.58
CA ILE A 114 -10.43 4.05 -9.51
C ILE A 114 -10.91 3.73 -10.93
N ASN A 115 -10.99 2.44 -11.24
CA ASN A 115 -11.42 1.96 -12.54
C ASN A 115 -12.83 1.35 -12.42
N PRO A 116 -13.84 1.95 -13.08
CA PRO A 116 -15.17 1.34 -13.13
C PRO A 116 -15.11 0.00 -13.87
N THR A 117 -15.98 -0.94 -13.49
CA THR A 117 -16.11 -2.21 -14.23
C THR A 117 -16.59 -1.96 -15.65
N SER A 118 -16.29 -2.88 -16.56
CA SER A 118 -16.73 -2.81 -17.97
C SER A 118 -18.25 -2.64 -18.14
N SER A 119 -19.05 -3.12 -17.20
CA SER A 119 -20.51 -3.00 -17.19
C SER A 119 -21.06 -1.77 -16.47
N ALA A 120 -20.22 -0.96 -15.80
CA ALA A 120 -20.67 0.17 -14.99
C ALA A 120 -20.56 1.50 -15.75
N ASN A 121 -21.56 2.37 -15.55
CA ASN A 121 -21.51 3.73 -16.09
C ASN A 121 -20.53 4.60 -15.27
N PRO A 122 -19.48 5.18 -15.90
CA PRO A 122 -18.48 5.98 -15.20
C PRO A 122 -19.05 7.23 -14.52
N LEU A 123 -20.10 7.86 -15.08
CA LEU A 123 -20.74 9.04 -14.48
C LEU A 123 -21.40 8.68 -13.14
N THR A 124 -22.14 7.58 -13.12
CA THR A 124 -22.78 7.06 -11.90
C THR A 124 -21.75 6.63 -10.85
N VAL A 125 -20.63 6.06 -11.28
CA VAL A 125 -19.54 5.67 -10.37
C VAL A 125 -18.90 6.90 -9.74
N ALA A 126 -18.57 7.92 -10.54
CA ALA A 126 -18.01 9.17 -10.02
C ALA A 126 -18.98 9.89 -9.07
N GLU A 127 -20.27 9.93 -9.38
CA GLU A 127 -21.31 10.53 -8.54
C GLU A 127 -21.36 9.88 -7.14
N LYS A 128 -21.17 8.56 -7.06
CA LYS A 128 -21.12 7.83 -5.79
C LYS A 128 -19.80 7.98 -5.04
N ILE A 129 -18.69 8.12 -5.75
CA ILE A 129 -17.35 8.26 -5.14
C ILE A 129 -17.14 9.64 -4.55
N ARG A 130 -17.60 10.71 -5.21
CA ARG A 130 -17.43 12.09 -4.72
C ARG A 130 -17.82 12.30 -3.24
N PRO A 131 -19.04 11.93 -2.78
CA PRO A 131 -19.41 12.13 -1.38
C PRO A 131 -18.57 11.27 -0.42
N LEU A 132 -18.15 10.08 -0.85
CA LEU A 132 -17.25 9.23 -0.07
C LEU A 132 -15.86 9.86 0.05
N TYR A 133 -15.31 10.38 -1.05
CA TYR A 133 -14.04 11.08 -1.09
C TYR A 133 -14.04 12.30 -0.16
N GLU A 134 -15.09 13.13 -0.19
CA GLU A 134 -15.22 14.27 0.73
C GLU A 134 -15.32 13.85 2.20
N SER A 135 -15.95 12.71 2.48
CA SER A 135 -16.03 12.16 3.83
C SER A 135 -14.66 11.68 4.32
N ILE A 136 -13.91 10.98 3.47
CA ILE A 136 -12.54 10.52 3.77
C ILE A 136 -11.61 11.71 3.95
N LYS A 137 -11.69 12.73 3.08
CA LYS A 137 -10.87 13.94 3.15
C LYS A 137 -10.96 14.65 4.50
N LYS A 138 -12.14 14.66 5.11
CA LYS A 138 -12.36 15.24 6.46
C LYS A 138 -11.78 14.41 7.61
N GLN A 139 -11.47 13.14 7.37
CA GLN A 139 -10.89 12.23 8.35
C GLN A 139 -9.38 12.13 8.23
N LEU A 140 -8.79 12.74 7.19
CA LEU A 140 -7.34 12.77 7.03
C LEU A 140 -6.72 13.64 8.13
N PRO A 141 -5.53 13.26 8.64
CA PRO A 141 -4.75 14.11 9.53
C PRO A 141 -4.40 15.44 8.86
N ASP A 142 -4.22 16.50 9.65
CA ASP A 142 -3.87 17.84 9.15
C ASP A 142 -2.56 17.88 8.32
N SER A 143 -1.69 16.89 8.51
CA SER A 143 -0.44 16.74 7.75
C SER A 143 -0.62 16.08 6.38
N MET A 144 -1.85 15.70 5.99
CA MET A 144 -2.13 15.02 4.73
C MET A 144 -3.06 15.85 3.86
N GLU A 145 -2.62 16.12 2.63
CA GLU A 145 -3.44 16.71 1.59
C GLU A 145 -3.87 15.64 0.58
N SER A 146 -5.10 15.77 0.07
CA SER A 146 -5.59 14.91 -1.00
C SER A 146 -6.24 15.76 -2.09
N ASP A 147 -6.02 15.37 -3.33
CA ASP A 147 -6.57 16.03 -4.52
C ASP A 147 -6.90 15.01 -5.62
N ILE A 148 -7.84 15.37 -6.50
CA ILE A 148 -8.23 14.56 -7.65
C ILE A 148 -7.35 14.95 -8.83
N LEU A 149 -6.35 14.12 -9.12
CA LEU A 149 -5.38 14.37 -10.19
C LEU A 149 -6.00 14.30 -11.59
N TYR A 150 -6.98 13.42 -11.78
CA TYR A 150 -7.59 13.17 -13.09
C TYR A 150 -9.00 12.61 -12.97
N ASP A 151 -9.92 13.20 -13.73
CA ASP A 151 -11.32 12.78 -13.77
C ASP A 151 -11.86 12.84 -15.21
N ARG A 152 -12.13 11.66 -15.78
CA ARG A 152 -12.70 11.53 -17.14
C ARG A 152 -14.12 12.06 -17.24
N THR A 153 -14.88 12.06 -16.14
CA THR A 153 -16.30 12.43 -16.15
C THR A 153 -16.52 13.90 -16.44
N ILE A 154 -15.52 14.75 -16.16
CA ILE A 154 -15.56 16.19 -16.47
C ILE A 154 -15.70 16.38 -17.99
N ALA A 155 -14.84 15.73 -18.77
CA ALA A 155 -14.86 15.82 -20.23
C ALA A 155 -16.16 15.24 -20.83
N ILE A 156 -16.66 14.13 -20.27
CA ILE A 156 -17.92 13.51 -20.69
C ILE A 156 -19.11 14.46 -20.43
N ASN A 157 -19.22 15.00 -19.21
CA ASN A 157 -20.29 15.92 -18.85
C ASN A 157 -20.24 17.21 -19.67
N SER A 158 -19.05 17.76 -19.91
CA SER A 158 -18.89 18.94 -20.77
C SER A 158 -19.38 18.66 -22.20
N SER A 159 -19.08 17.46 -22.73
CA SER A 159 -19.52 17.07 -24.07
C SER A 159 -21.04 16.91 -24.14
N ILE A 160 -21.65 16.29 -23.12
CA ILE A 160 -23.11 16.15 -23.02
C ILE A 160 -23.78 17.53 -22.95
N ASN A 161 -23.26 18.44 -22.13
CA ASN A 161 -23.80 19.78 -21.98
C ASN A 161 -23.73 20.57 -23.29
N GLU A 162 -22.63 20.46 -24.05
CA GLU A 162 -22.51 21.13 -25.34
C GLU A 162 -23.47 20.57 -26.38
N VAL A 163 -23.68 19.24 -26.39
CA VAL A 163 -24.68 18.60 -27.26
C VAL A 163 -26.08 19.08 -26.90
N VAL A 164 -26.44 19.10 -25.61
CA VAL A 164 -27.75 19.59 -25.15
C VAL A 164 -27.95 21.05 -25.54
N LYS A 165 -26.94 21.89 -25.32
CA LYS A 165 -26.98 23.30 -25.73
C LYS A 165 -27.21 23.46 -27.23
N THR A 166 -26.47 22.72 -28.05
CA THR A 166 -26.61 22.75 -29.51
C THR A 166 -28.02 22.33 -29.95
N ILE A 167 -28.59 21.30 -29.32
CA ILE A 167 -29.96 20.84 -29.60
C ILE A 167 -30.98 21.92 -29.24
N VAL A 168 -30.83 22.58 -28.10
CA VAL A 168 -31.71 23.67 -27.66
C VAL A 168 -31.61 24.86 -28.62
N GLU A 169 -30.40 25.28 -28.98
CA GLU A 169 -30.16 26.37 -29.94
C GLU A 169 -30.80 26.06 -31.29
N ALA A 170 -30.58 24.86 -31.83
CA ALA A 170 -31.18 24.43 -33.09
C ALA A 170 -32.72 24.41 -33.02
N THR A 171 -33.29 23.93 -31.91
CA THR A 171 -34.75 23.90 -31.71
C THR A 171 -35.34 25.30 -31.68
N VAL A 172 -34.70 26.24 -30.96
CA VAL A 172 -35.14 27.64 -30.90
C VAL A 172 -35.07 28.29 -32.28
N ILE A 173 -34.00 28.06 -33.04
CA ILE A 173 -33.86 28.60 -34.40
C ILE A 173 -35.00 28.10 -35.30
N VAL A 174 -35.33 26.80 -35.25
CA VAL A 174 -36.44 26.24 -36.06
C VAL A 174 -37.78 26.88 -35.68
N LEU A 175 -38.05 27.07 -34.39
CA LEU A 175 -39.29 27.70 -33.91
C LEU A 175 -39.42 29.17 -34.34
N VAL A 176 -38.31 29.88 -34.51
CA VAL A 176 -38.30 31.29 -34.94
C VAL A 176 -38.54 31.44 -36.44
N VAL A 177 -38.17 30.42 -37.24
CA VAL A 177 -38.28 30.46 -38.71
C VAL A 177 -39.70 30.15 -39.22
N ILE A 178 -40.47 29.35 -38.47
CA ILE A 178 -41.87 28.98 -38.79
C ILE A 178 -42.81 30.11 -38.37
#